data_AF-A0A0Q7AN62-F1
#
_entry.id   AF-A0A0Q7AN62-F1
#
_cell.length_a   1.000
_cell.length_b   1.000
_cell.length_c   1.000
_cell.angle_alpha   90.00
_cell.angle_beta   90.00
_cell.angle_gamma   90.00
#
_symmetry.space_group_name_H-M   'P 1'
#
loop_
_entity.id
_entity.type
_entity.pdbx_description
1 polymer ?
#
loop_
_entity_poly.entity_id
_entity_poly.type
_entity_poly.pdbx_seq_one_letter_code
_entity_poly.pdbx_strand_id
1 'polypeptide(L)'
;MGQGFGIESHGAHRHGAHRPPARYLVVIDAGGEQIARLFDEHRALVAEFDAGTEEVAVMAKGLAPQNGADAAEWDQALASHSARERASADIYLLDL
;
A
#
# COMPACT_ATOMS: atom_id res chain seq x y z
N MET A 1 33.55 34.48 -28.66
CA MET A 1 32.95 33.29 -29.28
C MET A 1 33.53 32.09 -28.55
N GLY A 2 32.92 31.42 -27.58
CA GLY A 2 31.53 31.31 -27.18
C GLY A 2 31.17 29.83 -27.19
N GLN A 3 31.40 29.10 -26.09
CA GLN A 3 30.67 27.85 -25.79
C GLN A 3 30.91 27.43 -24.35
N GLY A 4 29.96 27.81 -23.50
CA GLY A 4 29.68 27.14 -22.25
C GLY A 4 28.45 26.25 -22.40
N PHE A 5 28.24 25.46 -21.36
CA PHE A 5 27.02 24.75 -20.96
C PHE A 5 26.85 23.30 -21.40
N GLY A 6 26.60 22.48 -20.38
CA GLY A 6 26.16 21.10 -20.42
C GLY A 6 26.04 20.52 -19.02
N ILE A 7 25.58 21.31 -18.03
CA ILE A 7 25.08 20.72 -16.78
C ILE A 7 23.77 20.03 -17.12
N GLU A 8 23.85 18.75 -17.48
CA GLU A 8 22.67 17.90 -17.60
C GLU A 8 21.98 17.87 -16.23
N SER A 9 20.88 18.63 -16.18
CA SER A 9 19.98 18.69 -15.04
C SER A 9 19.45 17.28 -14.85
N HIS A 10 19.78 16.65 -13.71
CA HIS A 10 19.16 15.40 -13.31
C HIS A 10 17.65 15.58 -13.45
N GLY A 11 17.06 14.74 -14.29
CA GLY A 11 15.71 14.90 -14.79
C GLY A 11 14.76 15.22 -13.66
N ALA A 12 13.89 16.21 -13.90
CA ALA A 12 12.77 16.55 -13.05
C ALA A 12 12.19 15.26 -12.46
N HIS A 13 12.23 15.14 -11.14
CA HIS A 13 11.41 14.18 -10.42
C HIS A 13 9.99 14.44 -10.90
N ARG A 14 9.55 13.66 -11.88
CA ARG A 14 8.18 13.66 -12.35
C ARG A 14 7.43 13.04 -11.18
N HIS A 15 7.04 13.90 -10.25
CA HIS A 15 6.08 13.64 -9.18
C HIS A 15 4.79 13.25 -9.91
N GLY A 16 4.77 12.02 -10.36
CA GLY A 16 3.89 11.51 -11.39
C GLY A 16 2.58 11.17 -10.72
N ALA A 17 1.56 11.97 -11.05
CA ALA A 17 0.18 11.84 -10.58
C ALA A 17 0.05 11.84 -9.05
N HIS A 18 -0.68 12.82 -8.52
CA HIS A 18 -1.19 12.76 -7.15
C HIS A 18 -2.11 11.54 -7.06
N ARG A 19 -1.52 10.38 -6.78
CA ARG A 19 -2.25 9.16 -6.52
C ARG A 19 -3.10 9.43 -5.29
N PRO A 20 -4.39 9.06 -5.30
CA PRO A 20 -5.22 9.27 -4.12
C PRO A 20 -4.49 8.67 -2.90
N PRO A 21 -4.46 9.42 -1.78
CA PRO A 21 -3.63 9.06 -0.63
C PRO A 21 -4.09 7.70 -0.10
N ALA A 22 -3.16 6.76 0.06
CA ALA A 22 -3.49 5.49 0.68
C ALA A 22 -4.01 5.73 2.10
N ARG A 23 -5.21 5.25 2.39
CA ARG A 23 -5.88 5.39 3.68
C ARG A 23 -5.80 4.11 4.50
N TYR A 24 -5.67 2.96 3.85
CA TYR A 24 -5.60 1.66 4.51
C TYR A 24 -4.41 0.85 4.00
N LEU A 25 -3.76 0.15 4.91
CA LEU A 25 -2.77 -0.87 4.62
C LEU A 25 -3.34 -2.19 5.14
N VAL A 26 -3.53 -3.18 4.28
CA VAL A 26 -4.01 -4.51 4.65
C VAL A 26 -2.87 -5.49 4.45
N VAL A 27 -2.46 -6.16 5.52
CA VAL A 27 -1.49 -7.26 5.48
C VAL A 27 -2.27 -8.56 5.57
N ILE A 28 -2.07 -9.46 4.61
CA ILE A 28 -2.80 -10.72 4.51
C ILE A 28 -1.84 -11.87 4.18
N ASP A 29 -1.99 -12.99 4.89
CA ASP A 29 -1.34 -14.25 4.53
C ASP A 29 -2.12 -14.92 3.40
N ALA A 30 -1.51 -15.01 2.23
CA ALA A 30 -2.06 -15.61 1.03
C ALA A 30 -1.34 -16.94 0.76
N GLY A 31 -1.72 -17.98 1.50
CA GLY A 31 -1.15 -19.32 1.33
C GLY A 31 0.32 -19.45 1.70
N GLY A 32 0.78 -18.69 2.70
CA GLY A 32 2.16 -18.72 3.21
C GLY A 32 3.07 -17.59 2.71
N GLU A 33 2.56 -16.71 1.83
CA GLU A 33 3.19 -15.44 1.50
C GLU A 33 2.41 -14.30 2.17
N GLN A 34 3.08 -13.44 2.92
CA GLN A 34 2.45 -12.27 3.51
C GLN A 34 2.51 -11.11 2.51
N ILE A 35 1.33 -10.68 2.05
CA ILE A 35 1.17 -9.63 1.07
C ILE A 35 0.61 -8.39 1.77
N ALA A 36 1.20 -7.23 1.49
CA ALA A 36 0.76 -5.94 1.97
C ALA A 36 0.10 -5.16 0.84
N ARG A 37 -1.18 -4.79 0.99
CA ARG A 37 -1.94 -4.04 0.00
C ARG A 37 -2.36 -2.69 0.55
N LEU A 38 -2.01 -1.62 -0.17
CA LEU A 38 -2.48 -0.28 0.09
C LEU A 38 -3.81 -0.04 -0.62
N PHE A 39 -4.76 0.52 0.12
CA PHE A 39 -6.04 0.93 -0.40
C PHE A 39 -6.31 2.40 -0.07
N ASP A 40 -7.06 3.05 -0.95
CA ASP A 40 -7.55 4.42 -0.77
C ASP A 40 -8.82 4.46 0.13
N GLU A 41 -9.36 5.65 0.44
CA GLU A 41 -10.63 5.84 1.18
C GLU A 41 -11.80 5.03 0.59
N HIS A 42 -11.81 4.83 -0.73
CA HIS A 42 -12.83 4.02 -1.41
C HIS A 42 -12.54 2.50 -1.40
N ARG A 43 -11.49 2.06 -0.67
CA ARG A 43 -10.98 0.68 -0.68
C ARG A 43 -10.59 0.19 -2.07
N ALA A 44 -10.21 1.12 -2.94
CA ALA A 44 -9.63 0.82 -4.24
C ALA A 44 -8.15 0.47 -4.07
N LEU A 45 -7.70 -0.61 -4.72
CA LEU A 45 -6.30 -1.02 -4.65
C LEU A 45 -5.41 0.08 -5.22
N VAL A 46 -4.57 0.62 -4.36
CA VAL A 46 -3.52 1.55 -4.71
C VAL A 46 -2.31 0.70 -5.09
N ALA A 47 -1.58 0.13 -4.14
CA ALA A 47 -0.36 -0.61 -4.42
C ALA A 47 -0.31 -1.93 -3.68
N GLU A 48 0.55 -2.82 -4.15
CA GLU A 48 0.83 -4.11 -3.54
C GLU A 48 2.34 -4.20 -3.30
N PHE A 49 2.69 -4.71 -2.12
CA PHE A 49 4.05 -4.90 -1.64
C PHE A 49 4.16 -6.26 -0.97
N ASP A 50 5.39 -6.76 -0.90
CA ASP A 50 5.71 -7.85 0.02
C ASP A 50 5.68 -7.30 1.46
N ALA A 51 4.97 -7.99 2.36
CA ALA A 51 4.79 -7.51 3.73
C ALA A 51 6.08 -7.54 4.56
N GLY A 52 7.10 -8.27 4.13
CA GLY A 52 8.41 -8.33 4.76
C GLY A 52 9.33 -7.15 4.42
N THR A 53 8.89 -6.23 3.56
CA THR A 53 9.69 -5.05 3.17
C THR A 53 9.76 -4.00 4.29
N GLU A 54 10.89 -3.30 4.35
CA GLU A 54 11.09 -2.21 5.32
C GLU A 54 10.06 -1.08 5.11
N GLU A 55 9.62 -0.85 3.87
CA GLU A 55 8.59 0.16 3.57
C GLU A 55 7.26 -0.15 4.29
N VAL A 56 6.80 -1.40 4.25
CA VAL A 56 5.59 -1.84 4.96
C VAL A 56 5.79 -1.74 6.48
N ALA A 57 6.97 -2.14 6.98
CA ALA A 57 7.28 -2.03 8.40
C ALA A 57 7.25 -0.57 8.89
N VAL A 58 7.73 0.39 8.09
CA VAL A 58 7.67 1.82 8.38
C VAL A 58 6.23 2.34 8.32
N MET A 59 5.44 1.94 7.32
CA MET A 59 4.04 2.35 7.20
C MET A 59 3.18 1.85 8.36
N ALA A 60 3.39 0.61 8.82
CA ALA A 60 2.67 0.03 9.95
C ALA A 60 3.19 0.50 11.32
N LYS A 61 4.33 1.19 11.37
CA LYS A 61 5.04 1.51 12.62
C LYS A 61 4.21 2.45 13.50
N GLY A 62 3.81 1.95 14.67
CA GLY A 62 3.04 2.71 15.65
C GLY A 62 1.54 2.76 15.37
N LEU A 63 1.08 2.07 14.32
CA LEU A 63 -0.34 1.85 14.06
C LEU A 63 -0.81 0.58 14.75
N ALA A 64 -2.04 0.60 15.28
CA ALA A 64 -2.67 -0.58 15.82
C ALA A 64 -3.40 -1.32 14.69
N PRO A 65 -3.08 -2.60 14.41
CA PRO A 65 -3.83 -3.38 13.45
C PRO A 65 -5.25 -3.63 13.97
N GLN A 66 -6.22 -3.48 13.10
CA GLN A 66 -7.55 -4.04 13.25
C GLN A 66 -7.55 -5.41 12.59
N ASN A 67 -7.72 -6.46 13.39
CA ASN A 67 -7.72 -7.82 12.88
C ASN A 67 -9.07 -8.15 12.24
N GLY A 68 -9.03 -8.80 11.09
CA GLY A 68 -10.20 -9.25 10.35
C GLY A 68 -10.66 -8.25 9.29
N ALA A 69 -10.59 -8.67 8.04
CA ALA A 69 -11.22 -8.03 6.88
C ALA A 69 -12.51 -8.77 6.46
N ASP A 70 -13.30 -9.19 7.44
CA ASP A 70 -14.57 -9.91 7.24
C ASP A 70 -15.76 -8.99 6.90
N ALA A 71 -15.62 -7.68 7.16
CA ALA A 71 -16.67 -6.71 6.83
C ALA A 71 -16.95 -6.68 5.32
N ALA A 72 -18.23 -6.52 4.96
CA ALA A 72 -18.70 -6.54 3.56
C ALA A 72 -18.00 -5.51 2.66
N GLU A 73 -17.48 -4.44 3.25
CA GLU A 73 -16.69 -3.41 2.56
C GLU A 73 -15.37 -3.94 1.97
N TRP A 74 -14.80 -5.00 2.55
CA TRP A 74 -13.57 -5.64 2.10
C TRP A 74 -13.82 -6.82 1.15
N ASP A 75 -15.06 -7.28 1.02
CA ASP A 75 -15.38 -8.46 0.21
C ASP A 75 -15.02 -8.26 -1.26
N GLN A 76 -15.32 -7.10 -1.82
CA GLN A 76 -14.95 -6.77 -3.20
C GLN A 76 -13.44 -6.54 -3.36
N ALA A 77 -12.83 -5.80 -2.42
CA ALA A 77 -11.41 -5.45 -2.47
C ALA A 77 -10.48 -6.67 -2.28
N LEU A 78 -10.95 -7.66 -1.52
CA LEU A 78 -10.25 -8.90 -1.21
C LEU A 78 -10.96 -10.12 -1.82
N ALA A 79 -11.72 -9.94 -2.91
CA ALA A 79 -12.46 -11.03 -3.55
C ALA A 79 -11.57 -12.17 -4.05
N SER A 80 -10.29 -11.88 -4.31
CA SER A 80 -9.27 -12.87 -4.67
C SER A 80 -8.78 -13.72 -3.50
N HIS A 81 -9.18 -13.39 -2.26
CA HIS A 81 -8.78 -14.06 -1.03
C HIS A 81 -9.94 -14.80 -0.37
N SER A 82 -9.64 -15.94 0.23
CA SER A 82 -10.59 -16.78 0.95
C SER A 82 -11.06 -16.09 2.23
N ALA A 83 -12.26 -16.45 2.71
CA ALA A 83 -12.79 -15.91 3.97
C ALA A 83 -11.84 -16.13 5.17
N ARG A 84 -11.10 -17.25 5.19
CA ARG A 84 -10.08 -17.52 6.22
C ARG A 84 -8.90 -16.56 6.15
N GLU A 85 -8.41 -16.27 4.95
CA GLU A 85 -7.28 -15.37 4.72
C GLU A 85 -7.69 -13.94 5.13
N ARG A 86 -8.90 -13.53 4.74
CA ARG A 86 -9.50 -12.25 5.14
C ARG A 86 -9.70 -12.13 6.65
N ALA A 87 -10.17 -13.18 7.31
CA ALA A 87 -10.35 -13.18 8.77
C ALA A 87 -9.03 -13.07 9.54
N SER A 88 -7.92 -13.53 8.94
CA SER A 88 -6.58 -13.41 9.53
C SER A 88 -5.82 -12.16 9.08
N ALA A 89 -6.42 -11.31 8.24
CA ALA A 89 -5.78 -10.12 7.73
C ALA A 89 -5.71 -9.01 8.80
N ASP A 90 -4.63 -8.24 8.78
CA ASP A 90 -4.43 -7.09 9.65
C ASP A 90 -4.61 -5.79 8.86
N ILE A 91 -5.53 -4.95 9.30
CA ILE A 91 -5.89 -3.69 8.66
C ILE A 91 -5.32 -2.54 9.49
N TYR A 92 -4.42 -1.78 8.90
CA TYR A 92 -3.86 -0.56 9.47
C TYR A 92 -4.52 0.66 8.82
N LEU A 93 -5.02 1.58 9.64
CA LEU A 93 -5.50 2.87 9.18
C LEU A 93 -4.30 3.83 9.09
N LEU A 94 -4.01 4.30 7.87
CA LEU A 94 -2.94 5.26 7.63
C LEU A 94 -3.47 6.67 7.90
N ASP A 95 -2.93 7.31 8.94
CA ASP A 95 -3.07 8.75 9.19
C ASP A 95 -1.97 9.48 8.38
N LEU A 96 -2.15 9.48 7.06
CA LEU A 96 -1.33 10.22 6.10
C LEU A 96 -2.14 11.38 5.51
#